data_AF-A0A1F9VK70-F1
#
_entry.id   AF-A0A1F9VK70-F1
#
_cell.length_a   1.000
_cell.length_b   1.000
_cell.length_c   1.000
_cell.angle_alpha   90.00
_cell.angle_beta   90.00
_cell.angle_gamma   90.00
#
_symmetry.space_group_name_H-M   'P 1'
#
loop_
_entity.id
_entity.type
_entity.pdbx_description
1 polymer ?
#
loop_
_entity_poly.entity_id
_entity_poly.type
_entity_poly.pdbx_seq_one_letter_code
_entity_poly.pdbx_strand_id
1 'polypeptide(L)'
;MRNNAVFLLPALLLASNLSAQSEVAVGAGFSPLGPASGYSREKKQDNQPDRFALKLAEKFDADAAELGALFYRGYGRGELIQMLLIARESKTLLKNLVRKRDRNTKLSSIAKDRGLDYDSIYALSSTIKYDIEKEIALAADDFTLQLSSAEAPK
;
A
#
# COMPACT_ATOMS: atom_id res chain seq x y z
N MET A 1 -13.15 -46.64 22.95
CA MET A 1 -13.15 -47.26 21.60
C MET A 1 -12.91 -46.15 20.59
N ARG A 2 -11.85 -46.32 19.79
CA ARG A 2 -11.36 -45.40 18.77
C ARG A 2 -12.33 -45.37 17.58
N ASN A 3 -12.43 -44.25 16.88
CA ASN A 3 -12.64 -44.23 15.44
C ASN A 3 -11.97 -42.97 14.87
N ASN A 4 -10.76 -43.18 14.34
CA ASN A 4 -10.02 -42.23 13.53
C ASN A 4 -10.53 -42.34 12.09
N ALA A 5 -11.12 -41.27 11.54
CA ALA A 5 -11.38 -41.17 10.11
C ALA A 5 -10.25 -40.34 9.47
N VAL A 6 -9.22 -41.03 9.01
CA VAL A 6 -8.15 -40.46 8.16
C VAL A 6 -8.73 -40.34 6.75
N PHE A 7 -9.11 -39.13 6.34
CA PHE A 7 -9.46 -38.85 4.95
C PHE A 7 -8.20 -38.49 4.18
N LEU A 8 -7.70 -39.48 3.43
CA LEU A 8 -6.68 -39.35 2.40
C LEU A 8 -7.32 -38.71 1.16
N LEU A 9 -6.95 -37.48 0.82
CA LEU A 9 -7.38 -36.83 -0.41
C LEU A 9 -6.22 -36.86 -1.42
N PRO A 10 -6.41 -37.43 -2.61
CA PRO A 10 -5.34 -37.58 -3.59
C PRO A 10 -4.99 -36.24 -4.23
N ALA A 11 -3.69 -35.96 -4.27
CA ALA A 11 -3.08 -34.92 -5.09
C ALA A 11 -3.33 -35.25 -6.58
N LEU A 12 -4.04 -34.38 -7.29
CA LEU A 12 -4.22 -34.48 -8.73
C LEU A 12 -3.56 -33.29 -9.46
N LEU A 13 -2.43 -33.64 -10.06
CA LEU A 13 -1.72 -33.10 -11.22
C LEU A 13 -2.29 -31.91 -12.01
N LEU A 14 -1.37 -30.96 -12.23
CA LEU A 14 -0.94 -30.36 -13.51
C LEU A 14 -2.02 -29.98 -14.55
N ALA A 15 -2.12 -28.67 -14.80
CA ALA A 15 -2.34 -28.13 -16.13
C ALA A 15 -1.35 -26.99 -16.40
N SER A 16 -0.26 -27.34 -17.07
CA SER A 16 0.74 -26.42 -17.61
C SER A 16 0.19 -25.78 -18.89
N ASN A 17 -0.31 -24.54 -18.81
CA ASN A 17 -0.57 -23.76 -20.03
C ASN A 17 0.73 -23.06 -20.45
N LEU A 18 1.54 -23.81 -21.21
CA LEU A 18 2.70 -23.34 -21.94
C LEU A 18 2.19 -22.73 -23.26
N SER A 19 1.83 -21.45 -23.25
CA SER A 19 1.50 -20.74 -24.49
C SER A 19 2.80 -20.27 -25.15
N ALA A 20 3.13 -20.97 -26.25
CA ALA A 20 4.22 -20.64 -27.14
C ALA A 20 3.94 -19.34 -27.93
N GLN A 21 4.94 -18.46 -27.87
CA GLN A 21 5.47 -17.55 -28.89
C GLN A 21 4.62 -17.21 -30.12
N SER A 22 4.42 -15.90 -30.32
CA SER A 22 4.54 -15.28 -31.64
C SER A 22 5.41 -14.03 -31.50
N GLU A 23 6.72 -14.19 -31.73
CA GLU A 23 7.59 -13.09 -32.10
C GLU A 23 7.27 -12.71 -33.56
N VAL A 24 6.78 -11.48 -33.76
CA VAL A 24 6.86 -10.82 -35.06
C VAL A 24 7.62 -9.52 -34.84
N ALA A 25 8.94 -9.63 -34.92
CA ALA A 25 9.81 -8.51 -35.18
C ALA A 25 9.85 -8.31 -36.70
N VAL A 26 9.50 -7.10 -37.18
CA VAL A 26 10.23 -6.30 -38.18
C VAL A 26 9.36 -5.07 -38.45
N GLY A 27 9.81 -3.94 -37.91
CA GLY A 27 9.23 -2.62 -38.13
C GLY A 27 10.24 -1.56 -37.76
N ALA A 28 11.40 -1.59 -38.44
CA ALA A 28 12.43 -0.57 -38.33
C ALA A 28 11.94 0.74 -38.97
N GLY A 29 11.13 1.50 -38.23
CA GLY A 29 10.83 2.90 -38.49
C GLY A 29 11.84 3.78 -37.77
N PHE A 30 13.07 3.84 -38.29
CA PHE A 30 14.10 4.76 -37.84
C PHE A 30 13.70 6.18 -38.29
N SER A 31 13.19 7.01 -37.38
CA SER A 31 13.00 8.46 -37.61
C SER A 31 14.15 9.19 -36.90
N PRO A 32 15.17 9.70 -37.62
CA PRO A 32 16.39 10.20 -36.99
C PRO A 32 16.38 11.70 -36.64
N LEU A 33 15.22 12.37 -36.59
CA LEU A 33 15.18 13.83 -36.41
C LEU A 33 14.04 14.27 -35.48
N GLY A 34 14.40 14.43 -34.20
CA GLY A 34 13.60 15.15 -33.20
C GLY A 34 14.17 15.02 -31.79
N PRO A 35 15.14 15.86 -31.37
CA PRO A 35 15.59 15.91 -29.99
C PRO A 35 14.61 16.77 -29.20
N ALA A 36 13.58 16.14 -28.65
CA ALA A 36 12.88 16.66 -27.48
C ALA A 36 12.84 15.53 -26.44
N SER A 37 14.01 15.24 -25.89
CA SER A 37 14.18 14.43 -24.68
C SER A 37 13.56 15.16 -23.50
N GLY A 38 12.23 15.19 -23.47
CA GLY A 38 11.42 15.49 -22.29
C GLY A 38 11.15 14.23 -21.48
N TYR A 39 12.06 13.24 -21.52
CA TYR A 39 12.12 12.22 -20.48
C TYR A 39 12.47 12.95 -19.20
N SER A 40 11.42 13.38 -18.49
CA SER A 40 11.48 13.80 -17.10
C SER A 40 12.33 12.77 -16.38
N ARG A 41 13.57 13.16 -16.11
CA ARG A 41 14.48 12.46 -15.22
C ARG A 41 13.66 12.28 -13.96
N GLU A 42 13.21 11.05 -13.69
CA GLU A 42 12.67 10.69 -12.39
C GLU A 42 13.80 11.02 -11.43
N LYS A 43 13.73 12.24 -10.86
CA LYS A 43 14.57 12.62 -9.75
C LYS A 43 14.29 11.51 -8.75
N LYS A 44 15.30 10.70 -8.44
CA LYS A 44 15.35 9.91 -7.21
C LYS A 44 15.20 10.94 -6.10
N GLN A 45 13.96 11.30 -5.83
CA GLN A 45 13.58 12.11 -4.71
C GLN A 45 14.00 11.27 -3.52
N ASP A 46 14.78 11.89 -2.64
CA ASP A 46 15.26 11.26 -1.43
C ASP A 46 14.00 10.86 -0.64
N ASN A 47 13.55 9.62 -0.86
CA ASN A 47 12.27 9.08 -0.41
C ASN A 47 12.44 8.75 1.06
N GLN A 48 12.68 9.76 1.89
CA GLN A 48 12.42 9.60 3.30
C GLN A 48 10.93 9.26 3.40
N PRO A 49 10.58 8.05 3.86
CA PRO A 49 9.20 7.65 3.96
C PRO A 49 8.50 8.62 4.91
N ASP A 50 7.34 9.12 4.50
CA ASP A 50 6.51 10.01 5.32
C ASP A 50 6.38 9.38 6.72
N ARG A 51 6.57 10.18 7.78
CA ARG A 51 6.49 9.69 9.16
C ARG A 51 5.16 8.98 9.43
N PHE A 52 4.10 9.46 8.78
CA PHE A 52 2.80 8.81 8.81
C PHE A 52 2.80 7.43 8.14
N ALA A 53 3.44 7.27 6.97
CA ALA A 53 3.54 5.99 6.29
C ALA A 53 4.33 4.96 7.11
N LEU A 54 5.40 5.39 7.79
CA LEU A 54 6.14 4.54 8.73
C LEU A 54 5.27 4.04 9.88
N LYS A 55 4.54 4.95 10.54
CA LYS A 55 3.64 4.58 11.65
C LYS A 55 2.45 3.75 11.20
N LEU A 56 1.93 4.01 10.02
CA LEU A 56 0.86 3.22 9.43
C LEU A 56 1.34 1.80 9.09
N ALA A 57 2.55 1.67 8.54
CA ALA A 57 3.20 0.39 8.26
C ALA A 57 3.39 -0.44 9.53
N GLU A 58 3.91 0.16 10.60
CA GLU A 58 4.07 -0.47 11.91
C GLU A 58 2.72 -0.99 12.45
N LYS A 59 1.66 -0.17 12.40
CA LYS A 59 0.33 -0.51 12.94
C LYS A 59 -0.38 -1.64 12.19
N PHE A 60 -0.08 -1.80 10.90
CA PHE A 60 -0.75 -2.78 10.03
C PHE A 60 0.17 -3.93 9.57
N ASP A 61 1.41 -3.99 10.05
CA ASP A 61 2.43 -4.94 9.59
C ASP A 61 2.56 -4.93 8.04
N ALA A 62 2.64 -3.73 7.48
CA ALA A 62 2.69 -3.48 6.04
C ALA A 62 4.05 -2.89 5.62
N ASP A 63 4.37 -2.96 4.33
CA ASP A 63 5.61 -2.37 3.82
C ASP A 63 5.52 -0.83 3.76
N ALA A 64 6.40 -0.15 4.48
CA ALA A 64 6.43 1.31 4.53
C ALA A 64 6.78 1.93 3.16
N ALA A 65 7.59 1.26 2.34
CA ALA A 65 7.94 1.74 1.01
C ALA A 65 6.73 1.67 0.06
N GLU A 66 5.95 0.57 0.09
CA GLU A 66 4.69 0.45 -0.65
C GLU A 66 3.69 1.54 -0.23
N LEU A 67 3.47 1.75 1.07
CA LEU A 67 2.55 2.78 1.57
C LEU A 67 3.01 4.20 1.21
N GLY A 68 4.31 4.48 1.31
CA GLY A 68 4.90 5.74 0.88
C GLY A 68 4.68 5.98 -0.62
N ALA A 69 4.91 4.96 -1.47
CA ALA A 69 4.68 5.06 -2.90
C ALA A 69 3.21 5.33 -3.24
N LEU A 70 2.26 4.71 -2.54
CA LEU A 70 0.83 5.01 -2.71
C LEU A 70 0.51 6.45 -2.28
N PHE A 71 1.06 6.92 -1.17
CA PHE A 71 0.89 8.31 -0.73
C PHE A 71 1.39 9.31 -1.80
N TYR A 72 2.59 9.10 -2.35
CA TYR A 72 3.13 9.95 -3.43
C TYR A 72 2.32 9.88 -4.73
N ARG A 73 1.61 8.78 -4.97
CA ARG A 73 0.66 8.65 -6.10
C ARG A 73 -0.65 9.41 -5.88
N GLY A 74 -0.85 10.05 -4.73
CA GLY A 74 -2.02 10.87 -4.41
C GLY A 74 -3.08 10.18 -3.55
N TYR A 75 -2.78 8.99 -3.01
CA TYR A 75 -3.69 8.34 -2.06
C TYR A 75 -3.63 9.06 -0.71
N GLY A 76 -4.76 9.62 -0.27
CA GLY A 76 -4.84 10.33 1.01
C GLY A 76 -4.65 9.40 2.22
N ARG A 77 -4.16 9.95 3.33
CA ARG A 77 -3.93 9.21 4.60
C ARG A 77 -5.14 8.39 5.07
N GLY A 78 -6.33 9.02 5.09
CA GLY A 78 -7.58 8.34 5.48
C GLY A 78 -7.97 7.24 4.50
N GLU A 79 -7.76 7.47 3.20
CA GLU A 79 -8.02 6.47 2.16
C GLU A 79 -7.08 5.26 2.27
N LEU A 80 -5.79 5.48 2.55
CA LEU A 80 -4.83 4.39 2.80
C LEU A 80 -5.26 3.53 4.00
N ILE A 81 -5.65 4.16 5.11
CA ILE A 81 -6.15 3.44 6.29
C ILE A 81 -7.41 2.63 5.95
N GLN A 82 -8.37 3.22 5.23
CA GLN A 82 -9.59 2.52 4.83
C GLN A 82 -9.30 1.32 3.93
N MET A 83 -8.37 1.44 2.98
CA MET A 83 -7.96 0.31 2.14
C MET A 83 -7.27 -0.79 2.96
N LEU A 84 -6.41 -0.43 3.93
CA LEU A 84 -5.77 -1.40 4.82
C LEU A 84 -6.79 -2.12 5.71
N LEU A 85 -7.77 -1.41 6.26
CA LEU A 85 -8.88 -1.99 7.02
C LEU A 85 -9.69 -2.96 6.16
N ILE A 86 -10.10 -2.54 4.95
CA ILE A 86 -10.80 -3.42 4.01
C ILE A 86 -9.96 -4.67 3.69
N ALA A 87 -8.66 -4.49 3.42
CA ALA A 87 -7.74 -5.58 3.11
C ALA A 87 -7.69 -6.61 4.24
N ARG A 88 -7.51 -6.13 5.48
CA ARG A 88 -7.46 -6.95 6.69
C ARG A 88 -8.76 -7.71 6.94
N GLU A 89 -9.89 -7.01 6.99
CA GLU A 89 -11.19 -7.61 7.32
C GLU A 89 -11.67 -8.59 6.24
N SER A 90 -11.44 -8.26 4.97
CA SER A 90 -11.82 -9.14 3.85
C SER A 90 -10.76 -10.18 3.46
N LYS A 91 -9.62 -10.22 4.18
CA LYS A 91 -8.47 -11.07 3.84
C LYS A 91 -8.02 -10.92 2.38
N THR A 92 -8.13 -9.71 1.84
CA THR A 92 -7.75 -9.38 0.46
C THR A 92 -6.41 -8.65 0.45
N LEU A 93 -5.53 -8.96 -0.51
CA LEU A 93 -4.29 -8.23 -0.71
C LEU A 93 -4.54 -6.74 -1.04
N LEU A 94 -3.81 -5.84 -0.39
CA LEU A 94 -3.89 -4.38 -0.61
C LEU A 94 -3.78 -4.03 -2.11
N LYS A 95 -2.84 -4.66 -2.82
CA LYS A 95 -2.64 -4.49 -4.27
C LYS A 95 -3.92 -4.71 -5.10
N ASN A 96 -4.79 -5.63 -4.70
CA ASN A 96 -6.06 -5.87 -5.40
C ASN A 96 -7.07 -4.74 -5.17
N LEU A 97 -7.04 -4.11 -3.98
CA LEU A 97 -7.87 -2.94 -3.68
C LEU A 97 -7.37 -1.72 -4.43
N VAL A 98 -6.06 -1.49 -4.46
CA VAL A 98 -5.41 -0.42 -5.23
C VAL A 98 -5.81 -0.52 -6.71
N ARG A 99 -5.77 -1.72 -7.30
CA ARG A 99 -6.24 -1.95 -8.69
C ARG A 99 -7.73 -1.65 -8.92
N LYS A 100 -8.59 -1.80 -7.91
CA LYS A 100 -10.00 -1.37 -8.00
C LYS A 100 -10.10 0.15 -7.87
N ARG A 101 -9.29 0.76 -6.99
CA ARG A 101 -9.26 2.21 -6.82
C ARG A 101 -8.71 2.97 -8.03
N ASP A 102 -7.66 2.46 -8.66
CA ASP A 102 -7.10 3.00 -9.90
C ASP A 102 -8.14 3.00 -11.05
N ARG A 103 -9.18 2.17 -10.94
CA ARG A 103 -10.35 2.15 -11.86
C ARG A 103 -11.51 3.03 -11.37
N ASN A 104 -11.25 3.99 -10.49
CA ASN A 104 -12.23 4.91 -9.90
C ASN A 104 -13.40 4.25 -9.17
N THR A 105 -13.23 3.01 -8.69
CA THR A 105 -14.27 2.34 -7.88
C THR A 105 -14.31 2.98 -6.49
N LYS A 106 -15.48 3.37 -5.99
CA LYS A 106 -15.63 3.98 -4.65
C LYS A 106 -15.25 2.97 -3.54
N LEU A 107 -14.62 3.43 -2.46
CA LEU A 107 -14.27 2.57 -1.31
C LEU A 107 -15.51 1.92 -0.68
N SER A 108 -16.63 2.65 -0.62
CA SER A 108 -17.91 2.11 -0.16
C SER A 108 -18.40 0.95 -1.02
N SER A 109 -18.25 1.02 -2.34
CA SER A 109 -18.54 -0.10 -3.24
C SER A 109 -17.57 -1.26 -3.02
N ILE A 110 -16.26 -0.99 -2.88
CA ILE A 110 -15.24 -2.00 -2.62
C ILE A 110 -15.51 -2.75 -1.30
N ALA A 111 -15.93 -2.05 -0.25
CA ALA A 111 -16.32 -2.62 1.05
C ALA A 111 -17.61 -3.44 0.95
N LYS A 112 -18.64 -2.88 0.29
CA LYS A 112 -19.93 -3.56 0.06
C LYS A 112 -19.77 -4.86 -0.73
N ASP A 113 -18.95 -4.87 -1.78
CA ASP A 113 -18.61 -6.07 -2.57
C ASP A 113 -18.02 -7.20 -1.69
N ARG A 114 -17.49 -6.87 -0.52
CA ARG A 114 -16.84 -7.78 0.44
C ARG A 114 -17.70 -8.04 1.67
N GLY A 115 -18.94 -7.56 1.71
CA GLY A 115 -19.82 -7.71 2.86
C GLY A 115 -19.37 -6.95 4.10
N LEU A 116 -18.61 -5.86 3.92
CA LEU A 116 -18.14 -5.03 5.03
C LEU A 116 -19.00 -3.78 5.19
N ASP A 117 -19.20 -3.35 6.43
CA ASP A 117 -19.84 -2.07 6.75
C ASP A 117 -18.85 -0.91 6.55
N TYR A 118 -19.12 -0.09 5.52
CA TYR A 118 -18.26 1.02 5.17
C TYR A 118 -18.29 2.14 6.22
N ASP A 119 -19.41 2.38 6.88
CA ASP A 119 -19.53 3.48 7.85
C ASP A 119 -18.68 3.19 9.09
N SER A 120 -18.69 1.94 9.56
CA SER A 120 -17.76 1.46 10.60
C SER A 120 -16.29 1.59 10.18
N ILE A 121 -15.94 1.21 8.94
CA ILE A 121 -14.58 1.38 8.41
C ILE A 121 -14.17 2.85 8.38
N TYR A 122 -15.07 3.74 7.94
CA TYR A 122 -14.81 5.17 7.85
C TYR A 122 -14.56 5.77 9.25
N ALA A 123 -15.42 5.46 10.21
CA ALA A 123 -15.28 5.92 11.60
C ALA A 123 -13.95 5.44 12.21
N LEU A 124 -13.67 4.13 12.10
CA LEU A 124 -12.42 3.54 12.61
C LEU A 124 -11.19 4.15 11.94
N SER A 125 -11.25 4.42 10.63
CA SER A 125 -10.13 5.07 9.91
C SER A 125 -9.82 6.47 10.43
N SER A 126 -10.84 7.21 10.87
CA SER A 126 -10.68 8.56 11.42
C SER A 126 -9.99 8.52 12.79
N THR A 127 -10.39 7.58 13.65
CA THR A 127 -9.74 7.34 14.95
C THR A 127 -8.28 6.96 14.76
N ILE A 128 -8.00 5.98 13.89
CA ILE A 128 -6.63 5.52 13.61
C ILE A 128 -5.77 6.67 13.08
N LYS A 129 -6.31 7.49 12.18
CA LYS A 129 -5.60 8.65 11.63
C LYS A 129 -5.23 9.63 12.75
N TYR A 130 -6.19 9.97 13.61
CA TYR A 130 -5.97 10.88 14.74
C TYR A 130 -4.89 10.35 15.69
N ASP A 131 -4.94 9.06 16.03
CA ASP A 131 -3.94 8.43 16.91
C ASP A 131 -2.53 8.54 16.34
N ILE A 132 -2.36 8.20 15.05
CA ILE A 132 -1.05 8.28 14.38
C ILE A 132 -0.55 9.73 14.33
N GLU A 133 -1.42 10.68 14.00
CA GLU A 133 -1.04 12.10 13.95
C GLU A 133 -0.64 12.63 15.34
N LYS A 134 -1.34 12.18 16.39
CA LYS A 134 -1.00 12.49 17.77
C LYS A 134 0.34 11.91 18.19
N GLU A 135 0.61 10.63 17.88
CA GLU A 135 1.90 9.98 18.15
C GLU A 135 3.06 10.71 17.47
N ILE A 136 2.87 11.13 16.21
CA ILE A 136 3.88 11.88 15.46
C ILE A 136 4.13 13.26 16.09
N ALA A 137 3.08 13.94 16.56
CA ALA A 137 3.21 15.23 17.22
C ALA A 137 4.00 15.11 18.54
N LEU A 138 3.64 14.16 19.39
CA LEU A 138 4.34 13.92 20.66
C LEU A 138 5.81 13.58 20.47
N ALA A 139 6.14 12.78 19.45
CA ALA A 139 7.52 12.44 19.12
C ALA A 139 8.36 13.64 18.63
N ALA A 140 7.72 14.70 18.11
CA ALA A 140 8.41 15.91 17.70
C ALA A 140 8.74 16.83 18.90
N ASP A 141 7.87 16.86 19.90
CA ASP A 141 8.05 17.69 21.10
C ASP A 141 9.18 17.17 21.99
N ASP A 142 9.29 15.84 22.17
CA ASP A 142 10.35 15.21 22.96
C ASP A 142 11.76 15.51 22.41
N PHE A 143 11.91 15.61 21.09
CA PHE A 143 13.19 15.93 20.46
C PHE A 143 13.64 17.37 20.75
N THR A 144 12.69 18.30 20.87
CA THR A 144 12.97 19.72 21.12
C THR A 144 13.48 19.96 22.54
N LEU A 145 13.00 19.19 23.52
CA LEU A 145 13.45 19.27 24.92
C LEU A 145 14.85 18.70 25.16
N GLN A 146 15.27 17.71 24.36
CA GLN A 146 16.61 17.15 24.47
C GLN A 146 17.69 18.10 23.93
N LEU A 147 17.39 18.87 22.89
CA LEU A 147 18.32 19.84 22.33
C LEU A 147 18.50 21.07 23.23
N SER A 148 17.44 21.55 23.89
CA SER A 148 17.54 22.69 24.82
C SER A 148 18.30 22.37 26.10
N SER A 149 18.34 21.09 26.51
CA SER A 149 19.08 20.63 27.69
C SER A 149 20.58 20.44 27.44
N ALA A 150 21.02 20.40 26.18
CA ALA A 150 22.41 20.17 25.80
C ALA A 150 23.26 21.44 25.69
N GLU A 151 22.64 22.64 25.67
CA GLU A 151 23.32 23.91 25.41
C GLU A 151 23.60 24.77 26.65
N ALA A 152 23.53 24.26 27.88
CA ALA A 152 23.95 25.03 29.05
C ALA A 152 25.50 25.06 29.15
N PRO A 153 26.20 26.15 28.76
CA PRO A 153 27.65 26.23 28.87
C PRO A 153 28.01 26.69 30.29
N LYS A 154 29.11 26.16 30.82
CA LYS A 154 29.71 26.61 32.09
C LYS A 154 30.30 28.00 31.98
#